data_AF-A0A933N006-F1
#
_entry.id   AF-A0A933N006-F1
#
_cell.length_a   1.000
_cell.length_b   1.000
_cell.length_c   1.000
_cell.angle_alpha   90.00
_cell.angle_beta   90.00
_cell.angle_gamma   90.00
#
_symmetry.space_group_name_H-M   'P 1'
#
loop_
_entity.id
_entity.type
_entity.pdbx_description
1 polymer ?
#
loop_
_entity_poly.entity_id
_entity_poly.type
_entity_poly.pdbx_seq_one_letter_code
_entity_poly.pdbx_strand_id
1 'polypeptide(L)'
;MSRVIELKEIRDAYSAGIAPAQLAREPVILEQNGEPVGAVISIADFRLYSAWKEQLTLSQLPPQFLQDRAAFRRMLPDLLKTHRGQWIAVFKGQVVERANNPGELAKQVYARFGYQAIYMDEVREEPRVYRIPSPRLVR
;
A
#
# COMPACT_ATOMS: atom_id res chain seq x y z
N MET A 1 9.11 -6.72 -39.95
CA MET A 1 10.27 -7.56 -39.60
C MET A 1 10.31 -7.73 -38.09
N SER A 2 9.85 -8.87 -37.59
CA SER A 2 9.77 -9.19 -36.16
C SER A 2 11.01 -9.99 -35.75
N ARG A 3 11.83 -9.43 -34.85
CA ARG A 3 12.88 -10.19 -34.16
C ARG A 3 12.21 -10.95 -33.01
N VAL A 4 12.14 -12.27 -33.16
CA VAL A 4 11.83 -13.19 -32.08
C VAL A 4 13.10 -13.32 -31.23
N ILE A 5 12.99 -13.07 -29.93
CA ILE A 5 14.04 -13.35 -28.96
C ILE A 5 13.51 -14.49 -28.08
N GLU A 6 14.09 -15.67 -28.23
CA GLU A 6 13.89 -16.79 -27.32
C GLU A 6 14.53 -16.47 -25.96
N LEU A 7 13.71 -16.50 -24.91
CA LEU A 7 14.16 -16.37 -23.54
C LEU A 7 14.87 -17.66 -23.12
N LYS A 8 16.20 -17.65 -23.20
CA LYS A 8 17.07 -18.69 -22.66
C LYS A 8 17.25 -18.46 -21.15
N GLU A 9 16.64 -19.36 -20.37
CA GLU A 9 16.99 -19.76 -18.99
C GLU A 9 17.37 -18.68 -17.97
N ILE A 10 16.52 -18.54 -16.95
CA ILE A 10 16.86 -17.95 -15.66
C ILE A 10 17.93 -18.84 -15.02
N ARG A 11 19.18 -18.37 -14.98
CA ARG A 11 20.28 -19.09 -14.34
C ARG A 11 20.06 -19.14 -12.83
N ASP A 12 19.92 -20.37 -12.34
CA ASP A 12 19.92 -20.86 -10.96
C ASP A 12 18.66 -20.58 -10.12
N ALA A 13 17.67 -21.46 -10.25
CA ALA A 13 16.65 -21.65 -9.22
C ALA A 13 17.27 -22.44 -8.06
N TYR A 14 17.57 -21.76 -6.95
CA TYR A 14 17.95 -22.41 -5.70
C TYR A 14 16.68 -22.81 -4.94
N SER A 15 16.39 -24.11 -4.86
CA SER A 15 15.32 -24.64 -4.02
C SER A 15 15.85 -24.95 -2.63
N ALA A 16 15.49 -24.13 -1.64
CA ALA A 16 15.66 -24.49 -0.23
C ALA A 16 14.37 -25.15 0.26
N GLY A 17 14.46 -26.38 0.77
CA GLY A 17 13.34 -27.06 1.39
C GLY A 17 13.01 -26.43 2.75
N ILE A 18 12.09 -25.47 2.78
CA ILE A 18 11.64 -24.84 4.02
C ILE A 18 10.41 -25.57 4.52
N ALA A 19 10.53 -26.29 5.64
CA ALA A 19 9.40 -26.96 6.25
C ALA A 19 8.47 -25.93 6.93
N PRO A 20 7.14 -26.06 6.83
CA PRO A 20 6.20 -25.15 7.52
C PRO A 20 6.43 -25.11 9.05
N ALA A 21 6.83 -26.23 9.65
CA ALA A 21 7.15 -26.32 11.08
C ALA A 21 8.38 -25.48 11.48
N GLN A 22 9.29 -25.21 10.54
CA GLN A 22 10.46 -24.37 10.77
C GLN A 22 10.07 -22.89 10.82
N LEU A 23 9.22 -22.46 9.88
CA LEU A 23 8.67 -21.08 9.84
C LEU A 23 7.70 -20.77 10.99
N ALA A 24 7.15 -21.79 11.64
CA ALA A 24 6.27 -21.63 12.80
C ALA A 24 7.04 -21.28 14.10
N ARG A 25 8.36 -21.45 14.10
CA ARG A 25 9.20 -21.19 15.28
C ARG A 25 9.97 -19.88 15.14
N GLU A 26 10.58 -19.66 13.98
CA GLU A 26 11.42 -18.48 13.74
C GLU A 26 11.53 -18.13 12.25
N PRO A 27 11.87 -16.86 11.94
CA PRO A 27 12.22 -16.45 10.58
C PRO A 27 13.45 -17.20 10.05
N VAL A 28 13.39 -17.66 8.81
CA VAL A 28 14.56 -18.20 8.11
C VAL A 28 15.27 -17.05 7.40
N ILE A 29 16.51 -16.80 7.77
CA ILE A 29 17.33 -15.75 7.14
C ILE A 29 17.93 -16.28 5.83
N LEU A 30 17.80 -15.50 4.77
CA LEU A 30 18.44 -15.73 3.48
C LEU A 30 19.72 -14.91 3.45
N GLU A 31 20.85 -15.59 3.32
CA GLU A 31 22.17 -14.97 3.24
C GLU A 31 22.72 -15.03 1.81
N GLN A 32 23.44 -13.98 1.41
CA GLN A 32 24.22 -13.94 0.18
C GLN A 32 25.66 -13.54 0.54
N ASN A 33 26.62 -14.43 0.27
CA ASN A 33 28.03 -14.26 0.65
C ASN A 33 28.25 -14.01 2.16
N GLY A 34 27.43 -14.62 3.01
CA GLY A 34 27.48 -14.45 4.48
C GLY A 34 26.78 -13.20 5.00
N GLU A 35 26.16 -12.40 4.13
CA GLU A 35 25.39 -11.21 4.52
C GLU A 35 23.88 -11.51 4.46
N PRO A 36 23.09 -11.14 5.48
CA PRO A 36 21.65 -11.34 5.48
C PRO A 36 20.98 -10.39 4.48
N VAL A 37 20.35 -10.95 3.45
CA VAL A 37 19.67 -10.19 2.38
C VAL A 37 18.15 -10.31 2.44
N GLY A 38 17.62 -11.27 3.19
CA GLY A 38 16.18 -11.45 3.33
C GLY A 38 15.80 -12.33 4.52
N ALA A 39 14.51 -12.39 4.82
CA ALA A 39 13.96 -13.31 5.78
C ALA A 39 12.65 -13.90 5.23
N VAL A 40 12.43 -15.18 5.46
CA VAL A 40 11.18 -15.89 5.18
C VAL A 40 10.49 -16.13 6.51
N ILE A 41 9.24 -15.69 6.62
CA ILE A 41 8.38 -15.88 7.80
C ILE A 41 7.09 -16.57 7.39
N SER A 42 6.36 -17.11 8.38
CA SER A 42 5.02 -17.62 8.12
C SER A 42 4.09 -16.52 7.61
N ILE A 43 3.08 -16.89 6.82
CA ILE A 43 2.08 -15.94 6.34
C ILE A 43 1.26 -15.34 7.50
N ALA A 44 1.12 -16.07 8.61
CA ALA A 44 0.44 -15.59 9.81
C ALA A 44 1.23 -14.45 10.47
N ASP A 45 2.53 -14.64 10.66
CA ASP A 45 3.41 -13.62 11.25
C ASP A 45 3.55 -12.41 10.33
N PHE A 46 3.63 -12.63 9.01
CA PHE A 46 3.63 -11.54 8.05
C PHE A 46 2.35 -10.69 8.15
N ARG A 47 1.19 -11.32 8.32
CA ARG A 47 -0.09 -10.61 8.49
C ARG A 47 -0.12 -9.82 9.80
N LEU A 48 0.37 -10.39 10.90
CA LEU A 48 0.48 -9.71 12.19
C LEU A 48 1.42 -8.51 12.12
N TYR A 49 2.62 -8.69 11.55
CA TYR A 49 3.58 -7.60 11.33
C TYR A 49 2.99 -6.50 10.45
N SER A 50 2.29 -6.88 9.36
CA SER A 50 1.67 -5.92 8.45
C SER A 50 0.56 -5.12 9.12
N ALA A 51 -0.29 -5.78 9.92
CA ALA A 51 -1.34 -5.12 10.70
C ALA A 51 -0.75 -4.18 11.77
N TRP A 52 0.28 -4.64 12.49
CA TRP A 52 1.00 -3.83 13.48
C TRP A 52 1.68 -2.62 12.83
N LYS A 53 2.33 -2.79 11.67
CA LYS A 53 2.96 -1.70 10.92
C LYS A 53 1.94 -0.71 10.38
N GLU A 54 0.79 -1.19 9.90
CA GLU A 54 -0.31 -0.31 9.51
C GLU A 54 -0.81 0.48 10.73
N GLN A 55 -1.03 -0.17 11.87
CA GLN A 55 -1.44 0.49 13.10
C GLN A 55 -0.43 1.54 13.59
N LEU A 56 0.87 1.24 13.54
CA LEU A 56 1.94 2.19 13.85
C LEU A 56 1.95 3.38 12.89
N THR A 57 1.81 3.11 11.59
CA THR A 57 1.74 4.16 10.56
C THR A 57 0.54 5.07 10.82
N LEU A 58 -0.61 4.50 11.21
CA LEU A 58 -1.81 5.26 11.56
C LEU A 58 -1.66 6.04 12.86
N SER A 59 -0.95 5.50 13.87
CA SER A 59 -0.73 6.18 15.15
C SER A 59 0.13 7.44 15.03
N GLN A 60 0.94 7.55 13.98
CA GLN A 60 1.73 8.75 13.67
C GLN A 60 0.94 9.82 12.88
N LEU A 61 -0.25 9.48 12.37
CA LEU A 61 -1.08 10.44 11.65
C LEU A 61 -1.86 11.33 12.62
N PRO A 62 -2.15 12.58 12.23
CA PRO A 62 -2.99 13.45 13.05
C PRO A 62 -4.35 12.79 13.35
N PRO A 63 -4.88 12.90 14.58
CA PRO A 63 -6.18 12.31 14.94
C PRO A 63 -7.31 12.69 13.99
N GLN A 64 -7.31 13.93 13.50
CA GLN A 64 -8.27 14.41 12.50
C GLN A 64 -8.23 13.59 11.21
N PHE A 65 -7.04 13.23 10.72
CA PHE A 65 -6.89 12.43 9.51
C PHE A 65 -7.50 11.04 9.68
N LEU A 66 -7.33 10.42 10.86
CA LEU A 66 -7.95 9.13 11.17
C LEU A 66 -9.47 9.22 11.24
N GLN A 67 -10.00 10.30 11.82
CA GLN A 67 -11.44 10.58 11.85
C GLN A 67 -12.00 10.79 10.44
N ASP A 68 -11.26 11.50 9.58
CA ASP A 68 -11.65 11.73 8.18
C ASP A 68 -11.63 10.44 7.36
N ARG A 69 -10.63 9.57 7.56
CA ARG A 69 -10.61 8.20 7.00
C ARG A 69 -11.83 7.40 7.45
N ALA A 70 -12.18 7.46 8.74
CA ALA A 70 -13.35 6.76 9.27
C ALA A 70 -14.66 7.34 8.73
N ALA A 71 -14.75 8.65 8.53
CA ALA A 71 -15.90 9.30 7.89
C ALA A 71 -16.04 8.87 6.43
N PHE A 72 -14.94 8.85 5.66
CA PHE A 72 -14.95 8.34 4.28
C PHE A 72 -15.48 6.91 4.21
N ARG A 73 -14.98 6.01 5.07
CA ARG A 73 -15.44 4.61 5.12
C ARG A 73 -16.93 4.49 5.41
N ARG A 74 -17.48 5.32 6.29
CA ARG A 74 -18.92 5.36 6.59
C ARG A 74 -19.74 5.85 5.40
N MET A 75 -19.24 6.82 4.65
CA MET A 75 -19.90 7.39 3.47
C MET A 75 -19.71 6.55 2.19
N LEU A 76 -18.74 5.63 2.18
CA LEU A 76 -18.33 4.86 1.00
C LEU A 76 -19.50 4.15 0.29
N PRO A 77 -20.46 3.49 0.97
CA PRO A 77 -21.59 2.85 0.29
C PRO A 77 -22.47 3.82 -0.52
N ASP A 78 -22.61 5.06 -0.07
CA ASP A 78 -23.39 6.08 -0.78
C ASP A 78 -22.57 6.79 -1.85
N LEU A 79 -21.28 7.00 -1.58
CA LEU A 79 -20.34 7.51 -2.59
C LEU A 79 -20.22 6.53 -3.76
N LEU A 80 -20.25 5.22 -3.52
CA LEU A 80 -20.21 4.21 -4.59
C LEU A 80 -21.38 4.30 -5.57
N LYS A 81 -22.54 4.79 -5.13
CA LYS A 81 -23.72 4.97 -5.98
C LYS A 81 -23.61 6.20 -6.89
N THR A 82 -22.86 7.21 -6.46
CA THR A 82 -22.93 8.57 -7.03
C THR A 82 -21.60 9.07 -7.61
N HIS A 83 -20.48 8.56 -7.12
CA HIS A 83 -19.13 9.06 -7.38
C HIS A 83 -18.13 7.92 -7.68
N ARG A 84 -18.61 6.76 -8.15
CA ARG A 84 -17.77 5.59 -8.44
C ARG A 84 -16.62 5.97 -9.39
N GLY A 85 -15.39 5.61 -9.02
CA GLY A 85 -14.17 5.90 -9.78
C GLY A 85 -13.67 7.35 -9.65
N GLN A 86 -14.36 8.21 -8.89
CA GLN A 86 -13.87 9.56 -8.60
C GLN A 86 -13.03 9.56 -7.33
N TRP A 87 -12.13 10.53 -7.26
CA TRP A 87 -11.34 10.84 -6.08
C TRP A 87 -12.10 11.84 -5.21
N ILE A 88 -12.17 11.55 -3.92
CA ILE A 88 -12.89 12.37 -2.94
C ILE A 88 -11.92 12.80 -1.84
N ALA A 89 -11.96 14.07 -1.49
CA ALA A 89 -11.28 14.60 -0.32
C ALA A 89 -12.27 14.74 0.85
N VAL A 90 -11.90 14.21 2.01
CA VAL A 90 -12.64 14.33 3.25
C VAL A 90 -11.82 15.14 4.24
N PHE A 91 -12.43 16.19 4.78
CA PHE A 91 -11.83 17.02 5.81
C PHE A 91 -12.87 17.38 6.86
N LYS A 92 -12.51 17.26 8.15
CA LYS A 92 -13.42 17.49 9.27
C LYS A 92 -14.73 16.67 9.17
N GLY A 93 -14.61 15.44 8.69
CA GLY A 93 -15.70 14.49 8.54
C GLY A 93 -16.66 14.74 7.37
N GLN A 94 -16.36 15.71 6.49
CA GLN A 94 -17.21 16.06 5.34
C GLN A 94 -16.46 15.93 4.02
N VAL A 95 -17.18 15.60 2.95
CA VAL A 95 -16.63 15.67 1.58
C VAL A 95 -16.45 17.14 1.22
N VAL A 96 -15.19 17.54 1.00
CA VAL A 96 -14.86 18.95 0.71
C VAL A 96 -14.55 19.21 -0.75
N GLU A 97 -14.12 18.18 -1.49
CA GLU A 97 -13.82 18.29 -2.92
C GLU A 97 -13.88 16.92 -3.61
N ARG A 98 -14.08 16.95 -4.94
CA ARG A 98 -14.03 15.77 -5.80
C ARG A 98 -13.28 16.04 -7.11
N ALA A 99 -12.55 15.06 -7.61
CA ALA A 99 -11.93 15.13 -8.94
C ALA A 99 -11.85 13.75 -9.59
N ASN A 100 -11.57 13.71 -10.90
CA ASN A 100 -11.39 12.43 -11.61
C ASN A 100 -9.97 11.89 -11.49
N ASN A 101 -9.01 12.70 -11.03
CA ASN A 101 -7.63 12.27 -10.79
C ASN A 101 -7.07 12.80 -9.47
N PRO A 102 -6.12 12.09 -8.85
CA PRO A 102 -5.61 12.45 -7.53
C PRO A 102 -4.79 13.75 -7.54
N GLY A 103 -4.13 14.06 -8.66
CA GLY A 103 -3.29 15.26 -8.78
C GLY A 103 -4.11 16.55 -8.79
N GLU A 104 -5.22 16.56 -9.51
CA GLU A 104 -6.17 17.68 -9.53
C GLU A 104 -6.84 17.85 -8.17
N LEU A 105 -7.29 16.75 -7.54
CA LEU A 105 -7.88 16.81 -6.21
C LEU A 105 -6.91 17.44 -5.22
N ALA A 106 -5.66 16.96 -5.17
CA ALA A 106 -4.65 17.50 -4.28
C ALA A 106 -4.39 18.99 -4.52
N LYS A 107 -4.28 19.42 -5.78
CA LYS A 107 -4.10 20.84 -6.14
C LYS A 107 -5.26 21.70 -5.64
N GLN A 108 -6.50 21.30 -5.91
CA GLN A 108 -7.69 22.06 -5.51
C GLN A 108 -7.82 22.15 -4.00
N VAL A 109 -7.60 21.03 -3.31
CA VAL A 109 -7.70 20.94 -1.85
C VAL A 109 -6.60 21.75 -1.18
N TYR A 110 -5.35 21.65 -1.61
CA TYR A 110 -4.26 22.43 -1.03
C TYR A 110 -4.37 23.93 -1.33
N ALA A 111 -4.90 24.31 -2.51
CA ALA A 111 -5.19 25.70 -2.80
C ALA A 111 -6.25 26.29 -1.85
N ARG A 112 -7.23 25.48 -1.44
CA ARG A 112 -8.35 25.92 -0.58
C ARG A 112 -8.05 25.85 0.91
N PHE A 113 -7.31 24.84 1.35
CA PHE A 113 -7.13 24.52 2.78
C PHE A 113 -5.68 24.59 3.25
N GLY A 114 -4.73 24.88 2.35
CA GLY A 114 -3.29 24.87 2.65
C GLY A 114 -2.71 23.46 2.77
N TYR A 115 -1.39 23.38 2.91
CA TYR A 115 -0.67 22.11 3.08
C TYR A 115 -0.87 21.55 4.49
N GLN A 116 -1.89 20.73 4.66
CA GLN A 116 -2.18 19.99 5.90
C GLN A 116 -2.68 18.58 5.59
N ALA A 117 -2.71 17.72 6.60
CA ALA A 117 -3.18 16.34 6.45
C ALA A 117 -4.69 16.30 6.16
N ILE A 118 -5.05 15.95 4.92
CA ILE A 118 -6.43 15.81 4.45
C ILE A 118 -6.57 14.42 3.83
N TYR A 119 -7.62 13.70 4.21
CA TYR A 119 -7.84 12.35 3.70
C TYR A 119 -8.33 12.41 2.25
N MET A 120 -7.65 11.70 1.35
CA MET A 120 -8.03 11.61 -0.06
C MET A 120 -7.94 10.16 -0.51
N ASP A 121 -9.00 9.64 -1.11
CA ASP A 121 -8.99 8.30 -1.71
C ASP A 121 -9.98 8.22 -2.88
N GLU A 122 -9.81 7.19 -3.69
CA GLU A 122 -10.71 6.87 -4.78
C GLU A 122 -11.92 6.10 -4.27
N VAL A 123 -13.10 6.44 -4.79
CA VAL A 123 -14.35 5.75 -4.48
C VAL A 123 -14.42 4.46 -5.30
N ARG A 124 -14.01 3.36 -4.68
CA ARG A 124 -14.03 2.00 -5.26
C ARG A 124 -14.40 0.96 -4.20
N GLU A 125 -14.92 -0.18 -4.67
CA GLU A 125 -15.40 -1.28 -3.80
C GLU A 125 -14.26 -1.99 -3.06
N GLU A 126 -13.04 -1.98 -3.61
CA GLU A 126 -11.87 -2.65 -3.04
C GLU A 126 -10.75 -1.67 -2.67
N PRO A 127 -10.02 -1.84 -1.57
CA PRO A 127 -8.82 -1.04 -1.29
C PRO A 127 -7.70 -1.36 -2.30
N ARG A 128 -7.00 -0.35 -2.83
CA ARG A 128 -5.80 -0.59 -3.65
C ARG A 128 -4.67 -1.04 -2.76
N VAL A 129 -4.22 -2.26 -3.00
CA VAL A 129 -2.96 -2.77 -2.46
C VAL A 129 -1.84 -2.31 -3.40
N TYR A 130 -1.09 -1.28 -2.99
CA TYR A 130 0.10 -0.85 -3.75
C TYR A 130 1.32 -1.62 -3.28
N ARG A 131 1.99 -2.30 -4.22
CA ARG A 131 3.31 -2.88 -4.00
C ARG A 131 4.35 -1.84 -4.40
N ILE A 132 4.99 -1.20 -3.43
CA ILE A 132 6.10 -0.27 -3.71
C ILE A 132 7.34 -1.11 -4.01
N PRO A 133 7.91 -1.05 -5.23
CA PRO A 133 9.17 -1.72 -5.52
C PRO A 133 10.30 -1.02 -4.75
N SER A 134 11.23 -1.80 -4.18
CA SER A 134 12.39 -1.18 -3.52
C SER A 134 13.21 -0.41 -4.56
N PRO A 135 13.76 0.77 -4.22
CA PRO A 135 14.72 1.45 -5.08
C PRO A 135 15.86 0.50 -5.43
N ARG A 136 16.19 0.38 -6.72
CA ARG A 136 17.43 -0.26 -7.16
C ARG A 136 18.46 0.86 -7.37
N LEU A 137 19.54 0.82 -6.59
CA LEU A 137 20.72 1.64 -6.84
C LEU A 137 21.35 1.16 -8.15
N VAL A 138 21.38 2.04 -9.15
CA VAL A 138 22.17 1.84 -10.36
C VAL A 138 23.61 2.25 -10.02
N ARG A 139 24.54 1.30 -10.02
CA ARG A 139 25.98 1.54 -9.96
C ARG A 139 26.57 1.31 -11.35
#